data_AF-A0A223V107-F1
#
_entry.id   AF-A0A223V107-F1
#
_cell.length_a   1.000
_cell.length_b   1.000
_cell.length_c   1.000
_cell.angle_alpha   90.00
_cell.angle_beta   90.00
_cell.angle_gamma   90.00
#
_symmetry.space_group_name_H-M   'P 1'
#
loop_
_entity.id
_entity.type
_entity.pdbx_description
1 polymer ?
#
loop_
_entity_poly.entity_id
_entity_poly.type
_entity_poly.pdbx_seq_one_letter_code
_entity_poly.pdbx_strand_id
1 'polypeptide(L)' 'MAYKILYASSSDSLEKEMVRHLNDYWEPLGGVAIGNFEGGVHFYQAVVRRDLIKFN' A
#
# COMPACT_ATOMS: atom_id res chain seq x y z
N MET A 1 -14.36 -2.58 -2.61
CA MET A 1 -13.29 -1.95 -3.42
C MET A 1 -12.07 -2.86 -3.36
N ALA A 2 -11.56 -3.35 -4.49
CA ALA A 2 -10.49 -4.35 -4.52
C ALA A 2 -9.07 -3.77 -4.39
N TYR A 3 -8.91 -2.45 -4.50
CA TYR A 3 -7.61 -1.76 -4.50
C TYR A 3 -7.60 -0.63 -3.47
N LYS A 4 -6.43 -0.35 -2.87
CA LYS A 4 -6.20 0.85 -2.04
C LYS A 4 -4.73 1.27 -2.13
N ILE A 5 -4.45 2.51 -1.72
CA ILE A 5 -3.08 3.04 -1.60
C ILE A 5 -2.81 3.27 -0.12
N LEU A 6 -1.76 2.64 0.40
CA LEU A 6 -1.20 2.92 1.71
C LEU A 6 -0.10 3.97 1.56
N TYR A 7 0.04 4.86 2.53
CA TYR A 7 1.09 5.86 2.52
C TYR A 7 1.65 6.16 3.91
N ALA A 8 2.91 6.55 3.99
CA ALA A 8 3.56 6.97 5.24
C ALA A 8 4.71 7.96 4.96
N SER A 9 5.20 8.63 6.00
CA SER A 9 6.34 9.58 5.93
C SER A 9 7.72 8.90 5.99
N SER A 10 7.78 7.57 6.16
CA SER A 10 9.02 6.80 6.10
C SER A 10 8.77 5.38 5.60
N SER A 11 9.81 4.74 5.07
CA SER A 11 9.77 3.33 4.64
C SER A 11 9.35 2.40 5.80
N ASP A 12 9.97 2.54 6.98
CA ASP A 12 9.65 1.72 8.16
C ASP A 12 8.20 1.88 8.63
N SER A 13 7.66 3.10 8.53
CA SER A 13 6.25 3.36 8.88
C SER A 13 5.31 2.73 7.87
N LEU A 14 5.66 2.79 6.58
CA LEU A 14 4.89 2.14 5.52
C LEU A 14 4.91 0.61 5.68
N GLU A 15 6.04 0.03 6.04
CA GLU A 15 6.16 -1.41 6.30
C GLU A 15 5.25 -1.86 7.46
N LYS A 16 5.20 -1.08 8.55
CA LYS A 16 4.28 -1.35 9.67
C LYS A 16 2.82 -1.26 9.25
N GLU A 17 2.47 -0.25 8.46
CA GLU A 17 1.11 -0.11 7.91
C GLU A 17 0.75 -1.24 6.94
N MET A 18 1.71 -1.70 6.14
CA MET A 18 1.58 -2.87 5.29
C MET A 18 1.25 -4.11 6.12
N VAL A 19 2.10 -4.46 7.10
CA VAL A 19 1.91 -5.67 7.94
C VAL A 19 0.53 -5.69 8.61
N ARG A 20 0.05 -4.55 9.10
CA ARG A 20 -1.30 -4.44 9.67
C ARG A 20 -2.38 -4.83 8.67
N HIS A 21 -2.25 -4.39 7.42
CA HIS A 21 -3.24 -4.60 6.38
C HIS A 21 -3.10 -5.93 5.61
N LEU A 22 -1.91 -6.55 5.59
CA LEU A 22 -1.69 -7.84 4.92
C LEU A 22 -2.43 -8.99 5.64
N ASN A 23 -2.76 -8.84 6.93
CA ASN A 23 -3.61 -9.80 7.65
C ASN A 23 -5.06 -9.86 7.13
N ASP A 24 -5.52 -8.86 6.38
CA ASP A 24 -6.90 -8.74 5.88
C ASP A 24 -7.06 -9.21 4.41
N TYR A 25 -6.24 -10.16 3.96
CA TYR A 25 -6.19 -10.66 2.56
C TYR A 25 -5.78 -9.61 1.51
N TRP A 26 -5.10 -8.55 1.93
CA TRP A 26 -4.49 -7.59 0.99
C TRP A 26 -3.08 -8.05 0.61
N GLU A 27 -2.67 -7.78 -0.63
CA GLU A 27 -1.34 -8.04 -1.15
C GLU A 27 -0.75 -6.79 -1.80
N PRO A 28 0.57 -6.56 -1.74
CA PRO A 28 1.20 -5.46 -2.46
C PRO A 28 1.12 -5.67 -3.97
N LEU A 29 0.90 -4.58 -4.68
CA LEU A 29 0.88 -4.53 -6.14
C LEU A 29 2.04 -3.67 -6.63
N GLY A 30 2.98 -4.28 -7.35
CA GLY A 30 4.17 -3.59 -7.86
C GLY A 30 5.13 -3.16 -6.75
N GLY A 31 5.93 -2.12 -7.02
CA GLY A 31 6.90 -1.57 -6.06
C GLY A 31 6.37 -0.38 -5.26
N VAL A 32 7.18 0.07 -4.31
CA VAL A 32 6.93 1.30 -3.53
C VAL A 32 7.24 2.52 -4.38
N ALA A 33 6.33 3.49 -4.41
CA ALA A 33 6.57 4.80 -5.00
C ALA A 33 7.00 5.80 -3.91
N ILE A 34 7.90 6.72 -4.27
CA ILE A 34 8.39 7.78 -3.38
C ILE A 34 8.04 9.12 -4.01
N GLY A 35 7.34 9.97 -3.26
CA GLY A 35 6.97 11.31 -3.68
C GLY A 35 7.53 12.36 -2.72
N ASN A 36 7.94 13.50 -3.26
CA ASN A 36 8.36 14.66 -2.47
C ASN A 36 7.33 15.78 -2.68
N PHE A 37 6.68 16.19 -1.60
CA PHE A 37 5.62 17.20 -1.60
C PHE A 37 5.94 18.29 -0.57
N GLU A 38 5.21 19.40 -0.61
CA GLU A 38 5.29 20.44 0.43
C GLU A 38 4.84 19.84 1.78
N GLY A 39 5.80 19.37 2.58
CA GLY A 39 5.54 18.55 3.77
C GLY A 39 6.54 17.41 3.98
N GLY A 40 7.32 17.06 2.96
CA GLY A 40 8.42 16.10 3.06
C GLY A 40 8.31 14.92 2.09
N VAL A 41 9.12 13.89 2.37
CA VAL A 41 9.13 12.65 1.60
C VAL A 41 8.02 11.72 2.09
N HIS A 42 7.25 11.21 1.15
CA HIS A 42 6.19 10.24 1.39
C HIS A 42 6.43 8.98 0.57
N PHE A 43 6.09 7.84 1.17
CA PHE A 43 6.21 6.51 0.60
C PHE A 43 4.81 5.96 0.38
N TYR A 44 4.58 5.33 -0.77
CA TYR A 44 3.27 4.85 -1.19
C TYR A 44 3.36 3.40 -1.67
N GLN A 45 2.40 2.57 -1.26
CA GLN A 45 2.26 1.21 -1.75
C GLN A 45 0.82 0.95 -2.19
N ALA A 46 0.65 0.60 -3.46
CA ALA A 46 -0.61 0.06 -3.94
C ALA A 46 -0.80 -1.36 -3.40
N VAL A 47 -2.00 -1.67 -2.92
CA VAL A 47 -2.33 -3.02 -2.43
C VAL A 47 -3.70 -3.45 -2.95
N VAL A 48 -3.91 -4.77 -3.06
CA VAL A 48 -5.06 -5.39 -3.70
C VAL A 48 -5.64 -6.53 -2.86
N ARG A 49 -6.97 -6.69 -2.84
CA ARG A 49 -7.66 -7.88 -2.31
C ARG A 49 -8.01 -8.83 -3.43
N ARG A 50 -7.25 -9.92 -3.55
CA ARG A 50 -7.44 -10.90 -4.65
C ARG A 50 -8.79 -11.61 -4.60
N ASP A 51 -9.34 -11.83 -3.41
CA ASP A 51 -10.65 -12.48 -3.22
C ASP A 51 -11.82 -11.65 -3.78
N LEU A 52 -11.62 -10.35 -3.98
CA LEU A 52 -12.60 -9.45 -4.59
C LEU A 52 -12.43 -9.28 -6.10
N ILE A 53 -11.35 -9.83 -6.68
CA ILE A 53 -11.11 -9.81 -8.12
C ILE A 53 -11.70 -11.08 -8.72
N LYS A 54 -12.85 -10.95 -9.37
CA LYS A 54 -13.41 -12.03 -10.20
C LYS A 54 -12.81 -11.93 -11.60
N PHE A 55 -12.04 -12.92 -12.00
CA PHE A 55 -11.72 -13.14 -13.42
C PHE A 55 -12.92 -13.86 -14.03
N ASN A 56 -13.67 -13.17 -14.90
CA ASN A 56 -14.66 -13.80 -15.78
C ASN A 56 -13.95 -14.52 -16.93
#